data_AF-A0A2W4KXT9-F1
#
_entry.id   AF-A0A2W4KXT9-F1
#
_cell.length_a   1.000
_cell.length_b   1.000
_cell.length_c   1.000
_cell.angle_alpha   90.00
_cell.angle_beta   90.00
_cell.angle_gamma   90.00
#
_symmetry.space_group_name_H-M   'P 1'
#
loop_
_entity.id
_entity.type
_entity.pdbx_description
1 polymer ?
#
loop_
_entity_poly.entity_id
_entity_poly.type
_entity_poly.pdbx_seq_one_letter_code
_entity_poly.pdbx_strand_id
1 'polypeptide(L)'
;MYPSEIRAHFLEGHRRLRRLLGEALDLARRVRAGERALAGRLVDMAERITGMVFRLIDEEEDLLPPALLQADAWGEVRVERMYRYHRQWRSAVLSLLRQVHGRRLPPARLAEELEELVEELEQGLCRAERTLLHPDVLRDDPIVIGQIDG
;
A
#
# COMPACT_ATOMS: atom_id res chain seq x y z
N MET A 1 1.02 0.90 21.63
CA MET A 1 2.04 0.31 20.75
C MET A 1 3.12 1.37 20.59
N TYR A 2 4.38 1.02 20.77
CA TYR A 2 5.50 1.93 20.55
C TYR A 2 5.69 2.23 19.06
N PRO A 3 6.25 3.38 18.66
CA PRO A 3 6.48 3.70 17.25
C PRO A 3 7.22 2.61 16.47
N SER A 4 8.23 1.97 17.06
CA SER A 4 8.98 0.89 16.40
C SER A 4 8.14 -0.38 16.19
N GLU A 5 7.22 -0.68 17.10
CA GLU A 5 6.27 -1.79 16.99
C GLU A 5 5.23 -1.50 15.90
N ILE A 6 4.71 -0.28 15.84
CA ILE A 6 3.80 0.19 14.77
C ILE A 6 4.49 0.03 13.42
N ARG A 7 5.75 0.49 13.32
CA ARG A 7 6.57 0.34 12.11
C ARG A 7 6.73 -1.12 11.73
N ALA A 8 7.11 -1.99 12.66
CA ALA A 8 7.31 -3.42 12.39
C ALA A 8 6.03 -4.10 11.92
N HIS A 9 4.89 -3.74 12.51
CA HIS A 9 3.57 -4.23 12.14
C HIS A 9 3.23 -3.91 10.68
N PHE A 10 3.36 -2.64 10.27
CA PHE A 10 3.05 -2.22 8.90
C PHE A 10 4.05 -2.74 7.87
N LEU A 11 5.34 -2.83 8.21
CA LEU A 11 6.33 -3.48 7.34
C LEU A 11 5.98 -4.96 7.08
N GLU A 12 5.44 -5.68 8.06
CA GLU A 12 4.96 -7.04 7.81
C GLU A 12 3.67 -7.06 6.96
N GLY A 13 2.77 -6.09 7.15
CA GLY A 13 1.64 -5.85 6.26
C GLY A 13 2.08 -5.66 4.80
N HIS A 14 3.07 -4.80 4.57
CA HIS A 14 3.66 -4.59 3.26
C HIS A 14 4.27 -5.87 2.68
N ARG A 15 5.03 -6.65 3.47
CA ARG A 15 5.58 -7.94 3.00
C ARG A 15 4.49 -8.93 2.57
N ARG A 16 3.37 -8.98 3.30
CA ARG A 16 2.21 -9.80 2.90
C ARG A 16 1.61 -9.28 1.59
N LEU A 17 1.47 -7.96 1.42
CA LEU A 17 0.94 -7.37 0.19
C LEU A 17 1.86 -7.66 -1.00
N ARG A 18 3.17 -7.45 -0.86
CA ARG A 18 4.16 -7.76 -1.92
C ARG A 18 4.09 -9.21 -2.40
N ARG A 19 3.89 -10.17 -1.49
CA ARG A 19 3.68 -11.59 -1.86
C ARG A 19 2.46 -11.74 -2.77
N LEU A 20 1.34 -11.11 -2.42
CA LEU A 20 0.12 -11.12 -3.23
C LEU A 20 0.33 -10.42 -4.58
N LEU A 21 1.05 -9.29 -4.61
CA LEU A 21 1.38 -8.58 -5.84
C LEU A 21 2.28 -9.43 -6.76
N GLY A 22 3.22 -10.20 -6.20
CA GLY A 22 4.02 -11.17 -6.94
C GLY A 22 3.16 -12.29 -7.57
N GLU A 23 2.23 -12.87 -6.79
CA GLU A 23 1.27 -13.86 -7.32
C GLU A 23 0.42 -13.28 -8.47
N ALA A 24 0.02 -12.02 -8.35
CA ALA A 24 -0.78 -11.33 -9.34
C ALA A 24 -0.01 -11.10 -10.64
N LEU A 25 1.24 -10.67 -10.53
CA LEU A 25 2.13 -10.43 -11.66
C LEU A 25 2.41 -11.72 -12.44
N ASP A 26 2.67 -12.83 -11.75
CA ASP A 26 2.87 -14.12 -12.39
C ASP A 26 1.60 -14.62 -13.10
N LEU A 27 0.43 -14.42 -12.49
CA LEU A 27 -0.86 -14.75 -13.09
C LEU A 27 -1.12 -13.92 -14.36
N ALA A 28 -0.88 -12.61 -14.30
CA ALA A 28 -1.06 -11.70 -15.43
C ALA A 28 -0.18 -12.11 -16.63
N ARG A 29 1.10 -12.38 -16.37
CA ARG A 29 2.06 -12.84 -17.38
C ARG A 29 1.61 -14.12 -18.08
N ARG A 30 1.12 -15.10 -17.31
CA ARG A 30 0.62 -16.37 -17.86
C ARG A 30 -0.62 -16.18 -18.74
N VAL A 31 -1.55 -15.32 -18.33
CA VAL A 31 -2.72 -14.99 -19.16
C VAL A 31 -2.29 -14.32 -20.46
N ARG A 32 -1.32 -13.39 -20.41
CA ARG A 32 -0.75 -12.75 -21.61
C ARG A 32 0.00 -13.72 -22.51
N ALA A 33 0.65 -14.74 -21.94
CA ALA A 33 1.28 -15.83 -22.67
C ALA A 33 0.28 -16.79 -23.35
N GLY A 34 -1.04 -16.60 -23.14
CA GLY A 34 -2.09 -17.33 -23.83
C GLY A 34 -2.80 -18.39 -22.99
N GLU A 35 -2.51 -18.50 -21.68
CA GLU A 35 -3.22 -19.40 -20.76
C GLU A 35 -4.63 -18.89 -20.41
N ARG A 36 -5.54 -18.87 -21.40
CA ARG A 36 -6.89 -18.29 -21.29
C ARG A 36 -7.75 -18.89 -20.19
N ALA A 37 -7.51 -20.14 -19.81
CA ALA A 37 -8.22 -20.79 -18.70
C ALA A 37 -8.02 -20.08 -17.35
N LEU A 38 -6.95 -19.28 -17.21
CA LEU A 38 -6.64 -18.53 -16.01
C LEU A 38 -7.32 -17.16 -15.95
N ALA A 39 -8.00 -16.72 -17.00
CA ALA A 39 -8.60 -15.39 -17.08
C ALA A 39 -9.59 -15.11 -15.93
N GLY A 40 -10.38 -16.11 -15.52
CA GLY A 40 -11.30 -15.98 -14.38
C GLY A 40 -10.58 -15.66 -13.07
N ARG A 41 -9.34 -16.14 -12.89
CA ARG A 41 -8.55 -15.92 -11.68
C ARG A 41 -8.02 -14.48 -11.56
N LEU A 42 -7.96 -13.72 -12.66
CA LEU A 42 -7.56 -12.31 -12.61
C LEU A 42 -8.57 -11.47 -11.83
N VAL A 43 -9.85 -11.82 -11.91
CA VAL A 43 -10.94 -11.18 -11.17
C VAL A 43 -10.75 -11.40 -9.67
N ASP A 44 -10.63 -12.67 -9.26
CA ASP A 44 -10.41 -13.03 -7.86
C ASP A 44 -9.13 -12.38 -7.30
N MET A 45 -8.09 -12.28 -8.13
CA MET A 45 -6.84 -11.64 -7.74
C MET A 45 -7.00 -10.13 -7.52
N ALA A 46 -7.68 -9.43 -8.44
CA ALA A 46 -7.97 -8.01 -8.29
C ALA A 46 -8.79 -7.73 -7.02
N GLU A 47 -9.79 -8.57 -6.71
CA GLU A 47 -10.59 -8.46 -5.49
C GLU A 47 -9.76 -8.70 -4.23
N ARG A 48 -8.90 -9.72 -4.22
CA ARG A 48 -7.99 -10.00 -3.10
C ARG A 48 -7.03 -8.85 -2.83
N ILE A 49 -6.40 -8.30 -3.87
CA ILE A 49 -5.50 -7.14 -3.74
C ILE A 49 -6.29 -5.96 -3.18
N THR A 50 -7.45 -5.67 -3.75
CA THR A 50 -8.27 -4.54 -3.32
C THR A 50 -8.65 -4.67 -1.85
N GLY A 51 -9.20 -5.81 -1.43
CA GLY A 51 -9.57 -6.03 -0.04
C GLY A 51 -8.38 -5.95 0.92
N MET A 52 -7.18 -6.36 0.49
CA MET A 52 -5.97 -6.24 1.28
C MET A 52 -5.47 -4.79 1.40
N VAL A 53 -5.50 -4.03 0.30
CA VAL A 53 -5.13 -2.60 0.29
C VAL A 53 -6.07 -1.80 1.18
N PHE A 54 -7.39 -2.02 1.09
CA PHE A 54 -8.34 -1.34 1.97
C PHE A 54 -8.09 -1.65 3.45
N ARG A 55 -7.92 -2.92 3.82
CA ARG A 55 -7.61 -3.28 5.22
C ARG A 55 -6.33 -2.64 5.72
N LEU A 56 -5.26 -2.66 4.91
CA LEU A 56 -4.00 -2.03 5.27
C LEU A 56 -4.18 -0.53 5.49
N ILE A 57 -4.88 0.16 4.59
CA ILE A 57 -5.15 1.59 4.71
C ILE A 57 -5.98 1.89 5.96
N ASP A 58 -7.04 1.13 6.21
CA ASP A 58 -7.92 1.38 7.36
C ASP A 58 -7.13 1.18 8.67
N GLU A 59 -6.31 0.13 8.76
CA GLU A 59 -5.39 -0.09 9.90
C GLU A 59 -4.34 1.04 10.03
N GLU A 60 -3.77 1.51 8.92
CA GLU A 60 -2.81 2.62 8.91
C GLU A 60 -3.45 3.94 9.36
N GLU A 61 -4.65 4.25 8.89
CA GLU A 61 -5.39 5.47 9.28
C GLU A 61 -5.79 5.46 10.76
N ASP A 62 -5.97 4.29 11.37
CA ASP A 62 -6.26 4.16 12.80
C ASP A 62 -5.01 4.30 13.69
N LEU A 63 -3.88 3.73 13.28
CA LEU A 63 -2.70 3.58 14.17
C LEU A 63 -1.55 4.54 13.86
N LEU A 64 -1.36 4.92 12.60
CA LEU A 64 -0.18 5.65 12.16
C LEU A 64 -0.23 7.16 12.44
N PRO A 65 -1.37 7.88 12.32
CA PRO A 65 -1.39 9.33 12.54
C PRO A 65 -0.91 9.77 13.92
N PRO A 66 -1.34 9.15 15.04
CA PRO A 66 -0.85 9.56 16.37
C PRO A 66 0.67 9.44 16.49
N ALA A 67 1.26 8.37 15.95
CA ALA A 67 2.71 8.16 15.97
C ALA A 67 3.46 9.17 15.10
N LEU A 68 2.94 9.47 13.90
CA LEU A 68 3.53 10.46 13.00
C LEU A 68 3.47 11.88 13.57
N LEU A 69 2.37 12.26 14.21
CA LEU A 69 2.21 13.58 14.84
C LEU A 69 3.22 13.81 15.98
N GLN A 70 3.61 12.75 16.68
CA GLN A 70 4.55 12.81 17.80
C GLN A 70 6.01 12.59 17.36
N ALA A 71 6.26 12.23 16.11
CA ALA A 71 7.58 11.83 15.61
C ALA A 71 8.58 12.99 15.46
N ASP A 72 8.12 14.16 15.02
CA ASP A 72 8.94 15.37 14.83
C ASP A 72 8.06 16.60 14.56
N ALA A 73 8.70 17.76 14.35
CA ALA A 73 8.03 19.01 13.98
C ALA A 73 7.32 18.97 12.61
N TRP A 74 7.45 17.89 11.83
CA TRP A 74 6.84 17.70 10.52
C TRP A 74 5.67 16.71 10.55
N GLY A 75 5.22 16.29 11.73
CA GLY A 75 4.21 15.25 11.91
C GLY A 75 2.92 15.49 11.11
N GLU A 76 2.38 16.71 11.12
CA GLU A 76 1.18 17.07 10.35
C GLU A 76 1.36 16.87 8.84
N VAL A 77 2.52 17.28 8.31
CA VAL A 77 2.85 17.13 6.88
C VAL A 77 3.00 15.65 6.51
N ARG A 78 3.53 14.82 7.42
CA ARG A 78 3.64 13.37 7.22
C ARG A 78 2.27 12.71 7.19
N VAL A 79 1.36 13.10 8.08
CA VAL A 79 -0.03 12.62 8.10
C VAL A 79 -0.77 13.03 6.82
N GLU A 80 -0.64 14.28 6.38
CA GLU A 80 -1.27 14.72 5.12
C GLU A 80 -0.75 13.91 3.91
N ARG A 81 0.56 13.65 3.89
CA ARG A 81 1.21 12.84 2.86
C ARG A 81 0.73 11.39 2.87
N MET A 82 0.59 10.78 4.05
CA MET A 82 0.02 9.45 4.23
C MET A 82 -1.37 9.37 3.60
N TYR A 83 -2.30 10.27 3.98
CA TYR A 83 -3.63 10.31 3.38
C TYR A 83 -3.62 10.53 1.88
N ARG A 84 -2.64 11.28 1.34
CA ARG A 84 -2.48 11.45 -0.11
C ARG A 84 -2.10 10.14 -0.79
N TYR A 85 -1.18 9.36 -0.22
CA TYR A 85 -0.84 8.02 -0.72
C TYR A 85 -2.06 7.09 -0.66
N HIS A 86 -2.80 7.09 0.44
CA HIS A 86 -4.01 6.27 0.57
C HIS A 86 -5.08 6.60 -0.47
N ARG A 87 -5.31 7.88 -0.75
CA ARG A 87 -6.24 8.29 -1.82
C ARG A 87 -5.80 7.78 -3.20
N GLN A 88 -4.50 7.81 -3.49
CA GLN A 88 -3.95 7.27 -4.74
C GLN A 88 -4.18 5.77 -4.82
N TRP A 89 -3.82 5.01 -3.77
CA TRP A 89 -3.99 3.56 -3.73
C TRP A 89 -5.46 3.15 -3.84
N ARG A 90 -6.37 3.80 -3.09
CA ARG A 90 -7.82 3.57 -3.19
C ARG A 90 -8.32 3.83 -4.61
N SER A 91 -7.88 4.92 -5.24
CA SER A 91 -8.26 5.24 -6.61
C SER A 91 -7.77 4.17 -7.61
N ALA A 92 -6.53 3.72 -7.47
CA ALA A 92 -5.93 2.72 -8.37
C ALA A 92 -6.67 1.38 -8.30
N VAL A 93 -6.88 0.84 -7.09
CA VAL A 93 -7.58 -0.45 -6.92
C VAL A 93 -9.06 -0.38 -7.33
N LEU A 94 -9.74 0.73 -7.04
CA LEU A 94 -11.13 0.92 -7.47
C LEU A 94 -11.24 1.10 -8.99
N SER A 95 -10.24 1.68 -9.64
CA SER A 95 -10.18 1.76 -11.10
C SER A 95 -10.17 0.36 -11.72
N LEU A 96 -9.26 -0.51 -11.24
CA LEU A 96 -9.16 -1.89 -11.72
C LEU A 96 -10.45 -2.68 -11.45
N LEU A 97 -11.02 -2.61 -10.24
CA LEU A 97 -12.27 -3.31 -9.93
C LEU A 97 -13.43 -2.92 -10.86
N ARG A 98 -13.56 -1.62 -11.20
CA ARG A 98 -14.60 -1.17 -12.14
C ARG A 98 -14.42 -1.77 -13.52
N GLN A 99 -13.18 -1.94 -13.98
CA GLN A 99 -12.89 -2.57 -15.27
C GLN A 99 -13.24 -4.07 -15.25
N VAL A 100 -12.87 -4.75 -14.16
CA VAL A 100 -13.12 -6.17 -13.90
C VAL A 100 -14.61 -6.48 -13.85
N HIS A 101 -15.37 -5.83 -12.97
CA HIS A 101 -16.81 -6.08 -12.79
C HIS A 101 -17.64 -5.61 -13.97
N GLY A 102 -17.20 -4.57 -14.66
CA GLY A 102 -17.84 -4.10 -15.88
C GLY A 102 -17.64 -5.02 -17.09
N ARG A 103 -16.79 -6.07 -16.99
CA ARG A 103 -16.34 -6.93 -18.11
C ARG A 103 -15.90 -6.12 -19.33
N ARG A 104 -15.28 -4.95 -19.09
CA ARG A 104 -15.02 -3.96 -20.14
C ARG A 104 -13.79 -4.31 -20.98
N LEU A 105 -12.93 -5.19 -20.47
CA LEU A 105 -11.64 -5.48 -21.08
C LEU A 105 -11.50 -6.95 -21.48
N PRO A 106 -10.85 -7.23 -22.63
CA PRO A 106 -10.34 -8.56 -22.93
C PRO A 106 -9.35 -9.04 -21.86
N PRO A 107 -9.22 -10.36 -21.59
CA PRO A 107 -8.35 -10.87 -20.54
C PRO A 107 -6.88 -10.41 -20.61
N ALA A 108 -6.32 -10.27 -21.82
CA ALA A 108 -4.96 -9.78 -22.00
C ALA A 108 -4.79 -8.31 -21.57
N ARG A 109 -5.80 -7.47 -21.83
CA ARG A 109 -5.80 -6.07 -21.38
C ARG A 109 -6.01 -5.97 -19.87
N LEU A 110 -6.89 -6.81 -19.32
CA LEU A 110 -7.03 -6.88 -17.86
C LEU A 110 -5.73 -7.31 -17.17
N ALA A 111 -4.98 -8.24 -17.76
CA ALA A 111 -3.68 -8.63 -17.25
C ALA A 111 -2.67 -7.45 -17.27
N GLU A 112 -2.64 -6.66 -18.35
CA GLU A 112 -1.78 -5.46 -18.42
C GLU A 112 -2.14 -4.42 -17.35
N GLU A 113 -3.42 -4.13 -17.16
CA GLU A 113 -3.88 -3.20 -16.10
C GLU A 113 -3.55 -3.70 -14.69
N LEU A 114 -3.57 -5.03 -14.48
CA LEU A 114 -3.13 -5.63 -13.23
C LEU A 114 -1.61 -5.52 -13.03
N GLU A 115 -0.81 -5.65 -14.08
CA GLU A 115 0.65 -5.42 -14.04
C GLU A 115 0.97 -3.97 -13.67
N GLU A 116 0.26 -3.01 -14.27
CA GLU A 116 0.40 -1.57 -13.97
C GLU A 116 0.01 -1.25 -12.52
N LEU A 117 -1.11 -1.80 -12.02
CA LEU A 117 -1.51 -1.65 -10.63
C LEU A 117 -0.44 -2.19 -9.66
N VAL A 118 0.11 -3.38 -9.96
CA VAL A 118 1.18 -3.98 -9.15
C VAL A 118 2.38 -3.04 -9.06
N GLU A 119 2.81 -2.47 -10.19
CA GLU A 119 3.91 -1.51 -10.20
C GLU A 119 3.59 -0.24 -9.39
N GLU A 120 2.40 0.34 -9.56
CA GLU A 120 1.99 1.53 -8.82
C GLU A 120 1.99 1.29 -7.29
N LEU A 121 1.45 0.14 -6.86
CA LEU A 121 1.42 -0.23 -5.45
C LEU A 121 2.82 -0.49 -4.89
N GLU A 122 3.67 -1.25 -5.59
CA GLU A 122 5.06 -1.49 -5.15
C GLU A 122 5.86 -0.19 -4.99
N GLN A 123 5.75 0.72 -5.95
CA GLN A 123 6.38 2.03 -5.85
C GLN A 123 5.80 2.84 -4.68
N GLY A 124 4.49 2.76 -4.45
CA GLY A 124 3.81 3.35 -3.30
C GLY A 124 4.36 2.86 -1.97
N LEU A 125 4.43 1.53 -1.78
CA LEU A 125 4.96 0.90 -0.57
C LEU A 125 6.41 1.33 -0.32
N CYS A 126 7.25 1.33 -1.36
CA CYS A 126 8.64 1.77 -1.24
C CYS A 126 8.75 3.25 -0.81
N ARG A 127 7.88 4.12 -1.32
CA ARG A 127 7.83 5.53 -0.90
C ARG A 127 7.38 5.67 0.55
N ALA A 128 6.33 4.97 0.96
CA ALA A 128 5.83 4.98 2.33
C ALA A 128 6.90 4.48 3.31
N GLU A 129 7.59 3.39 2.98
CA GLU A 129 8.67 2.82 3.81
C GLU A 129 9.84 3.78 3.99
N ARG A 130 10.22 4.49 2.93
CA ARG A 130 11.34 5.43 2.96
C ARG A 130 11.02 6.75 3.65
N THR A 131 9.73 7.10 3.80
CA THR A 131 9.34 8.45 4.23
C THR A 131 8.49 8.48 5.49
N LEU A 132 7.56 7.55 5.66
CA LEU A 132 6.63 7.49 6.78
C LEU A 132 7.05 6.41 7.79
N LEU A 133 7.48 5.24 7.31
CA LEU A 133 7.90 4.12 8.14
C LEU A 133 9.43 4.01 8.30
N HIS A 134 10.15 5.10 8.04
CA HIS A 134 11.61 5.10 8.22
C HIS A 134 11.95 4.95 9.70
N PRO A 135 13.01 4.18 10.06
CA PRO A 135 13.40 4.00 11.46
C PRO A 135 13.66 5.32 12.20
N ASP A 136 14.20 6.34 11.52
CA ASP A 136 14.44 7.66 12.12
C ASP A 136 13.17 8.47 12.39
N VAL A 137 12.04 8.09 11.78
CA VAL A 137 10.73 8.75 11.98
C VAL A 137 9.99 8.04 13.10
N LEU A 138 9.86 6.72 13.01
CA LEU A 138 9.13 5.90 13.99
C LEU A 138 10.14 5.18 14.90
N ARG A 139 10.78 5.94 15.80
CA ARG A 139 11.68 5.43 16.84
C ARG A 139 11.06 5.61 18.23
N ASP A 140 11.51 4.80 19.18
CA ASP A 140 10.98 4.81 20.55
C ASP A 140 11.67 5.85 21.45
N ASP A 141 12.71 6.52 20.93
CA ASP A 141 13.48 7.50 21.68
C ASP A 141 12.61 8.71 22.05
N PRO A 142 12.62 9.17 23.31
CA PRO A 142 11.97 10.41 23.68
C PRO A 142 12.67 11.58 22.96
N ILE A 143 11.90 12.39 22.23
CA ILE A 143 12.37 13.68 21.73
C ILE A 143 12.56 14.58 22.96
N VAL A 144 13.79 14.66 23.46
CA VAL A 144 14.15 15.63 24.49
C VAL A 144 14.14 17.01 23.82
N ILE A 145 13.03 17.73 23.92
CA ILE A 145 13.01 19.16 23.64
C ILE A 145 13.78 19.80 24.79
N GLY A 146 15.04 20.16 24.53
CA GLY A 146 15.83 20.93 25.49
C GLY A 146 15.11 22.24 25.78
N GLN A 147 14.66 22.44 27.01
CA GLN A 147 14.36 23.77 27.53
C GLN A 147 15.63 24.60 27.36
N ILE A 148 15.56 25.61 26.49
CA ILE A 148 16.55 26.67 26.48
C ILE A 148 16.12 27.60 27.62
N ASP A 149 16.66 27.36 28.81
CA ASP A 149 16.60 28.35 29.88
C ASP A 149 17.54 29.50 29.51
N GLY A 150 16.98 30.69 29.32
CA GLY A 150 17.67 31.95 29.12
C GLY A 150 16.88 33.08 29.75
#